data_AF-A0A1J3GXV6-F1
#
_entry.id   AF-A0A1J3GXV6-F1
#
_cell.length_a   1.000
_cell.length_b   1.000
_cell.length_c   1.000
_cell.angle_alpha   90.00
_cell.angle_beta   90.00
_cell.angle_gamma   90.00
#
_symmetry.space_group_name_H-M   'P 1'
#
loop_
_entity.id
_entity.type
_entity.pdbx_description
1 polymer ?
#
loop_
_entity_poly.entity_id
_entity_poly.type
_entity_poly.pdbx_seq_one_letter_code
_entity_poly.pdbx_strand_id
1 'polypeptide(L)'
;DGLPNPKGPWFTIKEGSKYTLVFNFRVTNNIVSGLRYNNTVWKTGVKVDSTKAMLGTFSPQSEPYQHVMPEETTPSGIFARGSYSARTKFVDDDNKCYLEINYTFDIRKSWQ
;
A
#
# COMPACT_ATOMS: atom_id res chain seq x y z
N ASP A 1 -10.62 -14.98 7.48
CA ASP A 1 -10.67 -14.17 8.71
C ASP A 1 -10.43 -12.71 8.37
N GLY A 2 -11.50 -11.94 8.21
CA GLY A 2 -11.46 -10.55 7.78
C GLY A 2 -11.08 -9.64 8.95
N LEU A 3 -10.08 -8.78 8.74
CA LEU A 3 -9.73 -7.73 9.70
C LEU A 3 -10.96 -6.86 10.01
N PRO A 4 -11.16 -6.43 11.27
CA PRO A 4 -12.28 -5.58 11.64
C PRO A 4 -12.28 -4.30 10.81
N ASN A 5 -13.39 -4.01 10.14
CA ASN A 5 -13.57 -2.77 9.38
C ASN A 5 -13.71 -1.60 10.37
N PRO A 6 -12.77 -0.63 10.39
CA PRO A 6 -12.87 0.50 11.30
C PRO A 6 -14.08 1.37 10.93
N LYS A 7 -14.68 2.04 11.93
CA LYS A 7 -15.76 3.01 11.71
C LYS A 7 -15.28 4.33 11.05
N GLY A 8 -14.00 4.45 10.74
CA GLY A 8 -13.35 5.63 10.17
C GLY A 8 -12.14 5.28 9.30
N PRO A 9 -11.38 6.27 8.81
CA PRO A 9 -10.15 5.99 8.05
C PRO A 9 -9.15 5.23 8.91
N TRP A 10 -8.38 4.34 8.29
CA TRP A 10 -7.29 3.62 8.97
C TRP A 10 -6.19 4.59 9.42
N PHE A 11 -5.96 5.64 8.64
CA PHE A 11 -5.01 6.69 8.96
C PHE A 11 -5.33 8.00 8.22
N THR A 12 -4.74 9.09 8.69
CA THR A 12 -4.85 10.42 8.08
C THR A 12 -3.44 10.91 7.74
N ILE A 13 -3.26 11.43 6.54
CA ILE A 13 -2.00 12.05 6.10
C ILE A 13 -2.21 13.52 5.76
N LYS A 14 -1.22 14.35 6.07
CA LYS A 14 -1.26 15.76 5.66
C LYS A 14 -0.96 15.87 4.16
N GLU A 15 -1.68 16.75 3.48
CA GLU A 15 -1.46 17.11 2.08
C GLU A 15 -0.05 17.69 1.85
N GLY A 16 0.54 17.43 0.67
CA GLY A 16 1.90 17.87 0.34
C GLY A 16 3.00 17.26 1.20
N SER A 17 2.72 16.18 1.94
CA SER A 17 3.71 15.48 2.75
C SER A 17 4.45 14.47 1.91
N LYS A 18 5.77 14.41 2.10
CA LYS A 18 6.61 13.33 1.58
C LYS A 18 6.38 12.08 2.41
N TYR A 19 6.32 10.93 1.76
CA TYR A 19 6.22 9.64 2.41
C TYR A 19 6.96 8.57 1.61
N THR A 20 7.33 7.51 2.31
CA THR A 20 7.89 6.30 1.72
C THR A 20 7.14 5.10 2.27
N LEU A 21 6.76 4.18 1.39
CA LEU A 21 6.23 2.89 1.81
C LEU A 21 7.39 1.94 2.11
N VAL A 22 7.35 1.31 3.28
CA VAL A 22 8.33 0.31 3.70
C VAL A 22 7.60 -1.00 3.99
N PHE A 23 7.91 -2.03 3.21
CA PHE A 23 7.35 -3.36 3.37
C PHE A 23 8.32 -4.23 4.15
N ASN A 24 7.90 -4.67 5.32
CA ASN A 24 8.64 -5.63 6.14
C ASN A 24 7.92 -6.98 6.07
N PHE A 25 8.59 -8.01 5.57
CA PHE A 25 7.98 -9.32 5.38
C PHE A 25 8.99 -10.46 5.52
N ARG A 26 8.48 -11.65 5.80
CA ARG A 26 9.27 -12.87 5.95
C ARG A 26 8.88 -13.85 4.86
N VAL A 27 9.88 -14.43 4.19
CA VAL A 27 9.68 -15.54 3.27
C VAL A 27 10.02 -16.84 3.98
N THR A 28 9.12 -17.80 3.91
CA THR A 28 9.29 -19.14 4.50
C THR A 28 9.07 -20.22 3.44
N ASN A 29 9.64 -21.40 3.68
CA ASN A 29 9.52 -22.61 2.85
C ASN A 29 10.17 -22.51 1.47
N ASN A 30 9.57 -21.77 0.54
CA ASN A 30 9.98 -21.71 -0.87
C ASN A 30 10.33 -20.28 -1.30
N ILE A 31 11.17 -20.18 -2.33
CA ILE A 31 11.49 -18.90 -2.99
C ILE A 31 10.21 -18.28 -3.54
N VAL A 32 10.07 -16.96 -3.38
CA VAL A 32 9.02 -16.15 -3.99
C VAL A 32 9.64 -15.40 -5.16
N SER A 33 9.31 -15.79 -6.39
CA SER A 33 9.85 -15.17 -7.60
C SER A 33 8.93 -14.09 -8.16
N GLY A 34 9.49 -12.92 -8.48
CA GLY A 34 8.74 -11.84 -9.12
C GLY A 34 7.60 -11.30 -8.26
N LEU A 35 7.85 -11.10 -6.95
CA LEU A 35 6.88 -10.49 -6.06
C LEU A 35 6.56 -9.06 -6.53
N ARG A 36 5.28 -8.76 -6.71
CA ARG A 36 4.77 -7.47 -7.17
C ARG A 36 3.82 -6.85 -6.16
N TYR A 37 3.99 -5.55 -5.94
CA TYR A 37 3.05 -4.70 -5.24
C TYR A 37 2.08 -4.09 -6.25
N ASN A 38 0.78 -4.35 -6.09
CA ASN A 38 -0.28 -3.73 -6.87
C ASN A 38 -1.14 -2.89 -5.95
N ASN A 39 -1.24 -1.59 -6.22
CA ASN A 39 -2.11 -0.69 -5.47
C ASN A 39 -3.02 0.07 -6.41
N THR A 40 -4.26 0.26 -5.99
CA THR A 40 -5.21 1.13 -6.68
C THR A 40 -5.86 2.00 -5.64
N VAL A 41 -5.95 3.29 -5.93
CA VAL A 41 -6.50 4.30 -5.02
C VAL A 41 -7.70 4.94 -5.69
N TRP A 42 -8.76 5.13 -4.91
CA TRP A 42 -9.98 5.79 -5.31
C TRP A 42 -10.26 6.97 -4.39
N LYS A 43 -10.82 8.03 -4.98
CA LYS A 43 -11.43 9.16 -4.28
C LYS A 43 -12.89 9.22 -4.68
N THR A 44 -13.80 9.20 -3.70
CA THR A 44 -15.26 9.26 -3.95
C THR A 44 -15.73 8.26 -5.02
N GLY A 45 -15.20 7.03 -4.99
CA GLY A 45 -15.52 5.97 -5.96
C GLY A 45 -14.82 6.06 -7.32
N VAL A 46 -14.14 7.17 -7.64
CA VAL A 46 -13.38 7.34 -8.89
C VAL A 46 -11.94 6.93 -8.67
N LYS A 47 -11.41 6.09 -9.56
CA LYS A 47 -10.00 5.67 -9.53
C LYS A 47 -9.10 6.87 -9.84
N VAL A 48 -8.19 7.19 -8.93
CA VAL A 48 -7.26 8.34 -9.03
C VAL A 48 -5.79 7.93 -9.15
N ASP A 49 -5.43 6.71 -8.71
CA ASP A 49 -4.09 6.16 -8.90
C ASP A 49 -4.12 4.64 -9.16
N SER A 50 -3.09 4.15 -9.86
CA SER A 50 -2.84 2.73 -10.09
C SER A 50 -1.34 2.47 -10.17
N THR A 51 -0.81 1.83 -9.14
CA THR A 51 0.61 1.47 -9.07
C THR A 51 0.77 -0.05 -9.23
N LYS A 52 1.71 -0.47 -10.06
CA LYS A 52 2.19 -1.86 -10.16
C LYS A 52 3.72 -1.83 -10.13
N ALA A 53 4.31 -2.33 -9.05
CA ALA A 53 5.75 -2.29 -8.84
C ALA A 53 6.31 -3.70 -8.64
N MET A 54 7.37 -4.03 -9.39
CA MET A 54 8.15 -5.25 -9.15
C MET A 54 9.06 -5.03 -7.94
N LEU A 55 8.89 -5.85 -6.91
CA LEU A 55 9.71 -5.80 -5.69
C LEU A 55 10.94 -6.68 -5.81
N GLY A 56 10.83 -7.80 -6.53
CA GLY A 56 11.93 -8.72 -6.84
C GLY A 56 11.66 -10.17 -6.46
N THR A 57 12.74 -10.95 -6.38
CA THR A 57 12.73 -12.36 -5.97
C THR A 57 13.37 -12.50 -4.59
N PHE A 58 12.71 -13.25 -3.71
CA PHE A 58 13.07 -13.35 -2.30
C PHE A 58 13.16 -14.82 -1.87
N SER A 59 14.28 -15.21 -1.27
CA SER A 59 14.50 -16.58 -0.79
C SER A 59 14.08 -16.74 0.67
N PRO A 60 13.78 -17.96 1.17
CA PRO A 60 13.53 -18.16 2.59
C PRO A 60 14.75 -17.78 3.45
N GLN A 61 14.55 -17.03 4.53
CA GLN A 61 15.60 -16.69 5.49
C GLN A 61 15.06 -16.39 6.90
N SER A 62 15.95 -16.43 7.89
CA SER A 62 15.63 -16.15 9.30
C SER A 62 15.39 -14.67 9.59
N GLU A 63 15.99 -13.76 8.85
CA GLU A 63 15.79 -12.32 9.02
C GLU A 63 14.67 -11.79 8.12
N PRO A 64 13.82 -10.86 8.59
CA PRO A 64 12.83 -10.22 7.72
C PRO A 64 13.50 -9.45 6.58
N TYR A 65 12.90 -9.49 5.40
CA TYR A 65 13.21 -8.54 4.34
C TYR A 65 12.59 -7.19 4.64
N GLN A 66 13.30 -6.14 4.26
CA GLN A 66 12.78 -4.78 4.18
C GLN A 66 12.91 -4.29 2.73
N HIS A 67 11.78 -3.94 2.13
CA HIS A 67 11.75 -3.31 0.81
C HIS A 67 11.24 -1.88 0.96
N VAL A 68 12.02 -0.92 0.45
CA VAL A 68 11.73 0.52 0.54
C VAL A 68 11.33 1.00 -0.86
N MET A 69 10.11 1.53 -0.97
CA MET A 69 9.62 2.11 -2.21
C MET A 69 10.26 3.50 -2.47
N PRO A 70 10.22 4.02 -3.70
CA PRO A 70 10.55 5.42 -3.95
C PRO A 70 9.73 6.39 -3.08
N GLU A 71 10.33 7.51 -2.69
CA GLU A 71 9.62 8.58 -1.99
C GLU A 71 8.54 9.18 -2.90
N GLU A 72 7.35 9.38 -2.36
CA GLU A 72 6.22 10.03 -3.01
C GLU A 72 5.77 11.26 -2.21
N THR A 73 4.92 12.09 -2.81
CA THR A 73 4.32 13.25 -2.14
C THR A 73 2.80 13.19 -2.25
N THR A 74 2.11 13.37 -1.12
CA THR A 74 0.65 13.37 -1.10
C THR A 74 0.10 14.55 -1.92
N PRO A 75 -1.01 14.36 -2.66
CA PRO A 75 -1.61 15.46 -3.41
C PRO A 75 -2.06 16.59 -2.48
N SER A 76 -2.13 17.81 -3.01
CA SER A 76 -2.46 19.01 -2.24
C SER A 76 -3.53 19.88 -2.91
N GLY A 77 -4.16 20.74 -2.10
CA GLY A 77 -5.23 21.63 -2.51
C GLY A 77 -6.61 21.11 -2.09
N ILE A 78 -7.61 21.99 -2.15
CA ILE A 78 -8.96 21.72 -1.65
C ILE A 78 -9.57 20.45 -2.30
N PHE A 79 -9.27 20.20 -3.57
CA PHE A 79 -9.77 19.03 -4.29
C PHE A 79 -9.04 17.73 -3.94
N ALA A 80 -7.82 17.78 -3.42
CA ALA A 80 -7.07 16.62 -2.95
C ALA A 80 -7.45 16.21 -1.52
N ARG A 81 -8.05 17.10 -0.73
CA ARG A 81 -8.46 16.77 0.63
C ARG A 81 -9.70 15.89 0.62
N GLY A 82 -9.85 15.09 1.67
CA GLY A 82 -10.99 14.20 1.91
C GLY A 82 -10.60 12.72 1.97
N SER A 83 -11.60 11.87 1.88
CA SER A 83 -11.46 10.43 2.07
C SER A 83 -11.14 9.68 0.78
N TYR A 84 -10.24 8.73 0.93
CA TYR A 84 -9.76 7.82 -0.09
C TYR A 84 -9.99 6.38 0.35
N SER A 85 -10.13 5.49 -0.63
CA SER A 85 -9.99 4.05 -0.42
C SER A 85 -8.85 3.53 -1.26
N ALA A 86 -8.20 2.47 -0.78
CA ALA A 86 -7.14 1.81 -1.49
C ALA A 86 -7.31 0.29 -1.38
N ARG A 87 -6.85 -0.39 -2.44
CA ARG A 87 -6.76 -1.85 -2.51
C ARG A 87 -5.32 -2.19 -2.88
N THR A 88 -4.63 -2.76 -1.91
CA THR A 88 -3.25 -3.23 -2.06
C THR A 88 -3.24 -4.74 -2.16
N LYS A 89 -2.43 -5.27 -3.09
CA LYS A 89 -2.14 -6.70 -3.23
C LYS A 89 -0.65 -6.96 -3.38
N PHE A 90 -0.21 -8.09 -2.85
CA PHE A 90 1.12 -8.65 -3.08
C PHE A 90 0.98 -9.99 -3.80
N VAL A 91 1.48 -10.07 -5.04
CA VAL A 91 1.29 -11.21 -5.94
C VAL A 91 2.60 -11.57 -6.63
N ASP A 92 2.94 -12.84 -6.75
CA ASP A 92 4.14 -13.31 -7.47
C ASP A 92 3.88 -13.60 -8.96
N ASP A 93 4.86 -14.17 -9.65
CA ASP A 93 4.75 -14.55 -11.07
C ASP A 93 3.84 -15.78 -11.28
N ASP A 94 3.68 -16.63 -10.28
CA ASP A 94 2.75 -17.78 -10.27
C ASP A 94 1.29 -17.36 -10.00
N ASN A 95 1.03 -16.04 -9.90
CA ASN A 95 -0.25 -15.43 -9.55
C ASN A 95 -0.77 -15.77 -8.15
N LYS A 96 0.10 -16.24 -7.25
CA LYS A 96 -0.25 -16.45 -5.85
C LYS A 96 -0.37 -15.10 -5.15
N CYS A 97 -1.55 -14.83 -4.59
CA CYS A 97 -1.79 -13.65 -3.77
C CYS A 97 -1.43 -13.94 -2.32
N TYR A 98 -0.40 -13.26 -1.80
CA TYR A 98 0.06 -13.43 -0.42
C TYR A 98 -0.73 -12.58 0.57
N LEU A 99 -1.16 -11.41 0.12
CA LEU A 99 -1.89 -10.45 0.93
C LEU A 99 -2.75 -9.58 0.03
N GLU A 100 -4.00 -9.39 0.43
CA GLU A 100 -4.91 -8.42 -0.16
C GLU A 100 -5.59 -7.64 0.97
N ILE A 101 -5.40 -6.31 0.97
CA ILE A 101 -5.96 -5.42 1.98
C ILE A 101 -6.74 -4.32 1.27
N ASN A 102 -7.96 -4.09 1.75
CA ASN A 102 -8.75 -2.91 1.41
C ASN A 102 -8.76 -2.01 2.65
N TYR A 103 -8.37 -0.75 2.47
CA TYR A 103 -8.33 0.22 3.57
C TYR A 103 -8.76 1.60 3.09
N THR A 104 -9.06 2.47 4.04
CA THR A 104 -9.45 3.85 3.81
C THR A 104 -8.47 4.79 4.50
N PHE A 105 -8.23 5.96 3.91
CA PHE A 105 -7.39 6.99 4.53
C PHE A 105 -7.87 8.38 4.15
N ASP A 106 -7.54 9.37 4.97
CA ASP A 106 -7.88 10.77 4.71
C ASP A 106 -6.64 11.57 4.32
N ILE A 107 -6.79 12.50 3.38
CA ILE A 107 -5.82 13.59 3.16
C ILE A 107 -6.39 14.88 3.73
N ARG A 108 -5.62 15.55 4.60
CA ARG A 108 -6.05 16.78 5.30
C ARG A 108 -5.02 17.90 5.21
N LYS A 109 -5.44 19.13 5.47
CA LYS A 109 -4.56 20.32 5.44
C LYS A 109 -3.48 20.30 6.53
N SER A 110 -3.80 19.76 7.70
CA SER A 110 -2.90 19.60 8.84
C SER A 110 -2.90 18.16 9.29
N TRP A 111 -1.82 17.76 9.97
CA TRP A 111 -1.84 16.56 10.80
C TRP A 111 -2.92 16.70 11.88
N GLN A 112 -3.50 15.58 12.29
CA GLN A 112 -4.30 15.52 13.53
C GLN A 112 -3.39 15.24 14.71
#